data_AF-A0A7C5BJK0-F1
#
_entry.id   AF-A0A7C5BJK0-F1
#
_cell.length_a   1.000
_cell.length_b   1.000
_cell.length_c   1.000
_cell.angle_alpha   90.00
_cell.angle_beta   90.00
_cell.angle_gamma   90.00
#
_symmetry.space_group_name_H-M   'P 1'
#
loop_
_entity.id
_entity.type
_entity.pdbx_description
1 polymer ?
#
loop_
_entity_poly.entity_id
_entity_poly.type
_entity_poly.pdbx_seq_one_letter_code
_entity_poly.pdbx_strand_id
1 'polypeptide(L)' 'MRRENDDKNPITPFAVTNYRDIRQRFGIKQKNRRGHIYIIGKTGTGKSTLIANMAISDISNGNGLALIDPHGDI' A
#
# COMPACT_ATOMS: atom_id res chain seq x y z
N MET A 1 6.04 19.67 15.40
CA MET A 1 4.97 19.14 16.28
C MET A 1 4.22 18.05 15.51
N ARG A 2 4.74 16.81 15.47
CA ARG A 2 4.01 15.66 14.91
C ARG A 2 2.99 15.26 15.96
N ARG A 3 1.70 15.18 15.59
CA ARG A 3 0.67 14.67 16.51
C ARG A 3 0.97 13.20 16.77
N GLU A 4 1.47 12.92 17.98
CA GLU A 4 1.29 11.62 18.64
C GLU A 4 -0.22 11.42 18.78
N ASN A 5 -0.81 10.59 17.93
CA ASN A 5 -2.18 10.13 18.09
C ASN A 5 -2.28 8.71 17.52
N ASP A 6 -2.33 7.76 18.45
CA ASP A 6 -2.86 6.38 18.35
C ASP A 6 -1.93 5.29 17.74
N ASP A 7 -1.00 4.85 18.59
CA ASP A 7 0.24 4.12 18.29
C ASP A 7 0.13 2.58 18.33
N LYS A 8 -0.83 1.97 17.62
CA LYS A 8 -0.85 0.48 17.47
C LYS A 8 -1.16 -0.06 16.08
N ASN A 9 -1.31 0.79 15.08
CA ASN A 9 -1.74 0.33 13.75
C ASN A 9 -1.01 1.06 12.62
N PRO A 10 0.19 0.61 12.23
CA PRO A 10 0.96 1.22 11.16
C PRO A 10 0.20 1.12 9.83
N ILE A 11 0.59 1.98 8.88
CA ILE A 11 0.05 1.95 7.51
C ILE A 11 0.99 1.18 6.59
N THR A 12 0.42 0.48 5.60
CA THR A 12 1.12 0.01 4.39
C THR A 12 1.03 1.13 3.35
N PRO A 13 2.08 1.95 3.18
CA PRO A 13 2.08 3.04 2.21
C PRO A 13 2.02 2.48 0.79
N PHE A 14 1.16 3.07 -0.05
CA PHE A 14 1.06 2.69 -1.46
C PHE A 14 0.96 3.87 -2.42
N ALA A 15 0.77 5.09 -1.92
CA ALA A 15 0.60 6.28 -2.75
C ALA A 15 0.99 7.58 -2.02
N VAL A 16 1.06 8.66 -2.80
CA VAL A 16 1.28 10.03 -2.34
C VAL A 16 0.14 10.90 -2.85
N THR A 17 -0.50 11.67 -1.97
CA THR A 17 -1.43 12.74 -2.35
C THR A 17 -0.67 14.06 -2.48
N ASN A 18 -1.19 15.00 -3.26
CA ASN A 18 -0.58 16.30 -3.55
C ASN A 18 -1.54 17.48 -3.28
N TYR A 19 -2.45 17.33 -2.32
CA TYR A 19 -3.44 18.36 -2.01
C TYR A 19 -2.76 19.69 -1.62
N ARG A 20 -3.03 20.77 -2.39
CA ARG A 20 -2.45 22.11 -2.18
C ARG A 20 -0.92 22.10 -2.09
N ASP A 21 -0.27 21.36 -3.01
CA ASP A 21 1.19 21.18 -3.06
C ASP A 21 1.81 20.48 -1.83
N ILE A 22 0.97 20.00 -0.90
CA ILE A 22 1.43 19.21 0.24
C ILE A 22 1.51 17.76 -0.22
N ARG A 23 2.74 17.27 -0.38
CA ARG A 23 2.99 15.85 -0.67
C ARG A 23 2.91 15.04 0.61
N GLN A 24 1.88 14.21 0.74
CA GLN A 24 1.70 13.34 1.89
C GLN A 24 1.58 11.88 1.46
N ARG A 25 2.41 11.01 2.03
CA ARG A 25 2.29 9.56 1.87
C ARG A 25 1.02 9.06 2.57
N PHE A 26 0.28 8.20 1.91
CA PHE A 26 -0.89 7.55 2.49
C PHE A 26 -0.94 6.07 2.10
N GLY A 27 -1.77 5.33 2.83
CA GLY A 27 -1.75 3.87 2.79
C GLY A 27 -2.95 3.22 3.48
N ILE A 28 -2.94 1.89 3.52
CA ILE A 28 -3.97 1.10 4.22
C ILE A 28 -3.45 0.81 5.63
N LYS A 29 -4.25 1.04 6.66
CA LYS A 29 -3.91 0.60 8.02
C LYS A 29 -3.78 -0.93 8.07
N GLN A 30 -2.77 -1.47 8.75
CA GLN A 30 -2.54 -2.92 8.82
C GLN A 30 -3.77 -3.70 9.31
N LYS A 31 -4.51 -3.17 10.30
CA LYS A 31 -5.79 -3.76 10.76
C LYS A 31 -6.81 -3.93 9.62
N ASN A 32 -6.92 -2.95 8.73
CA ASN A 32 -7.88 -2.97 7.64
C ASN A 32 -7.41 -3.89 6.51
N ARG A 33 -6.10 -3.96 6.27
CA ARG A 33 -5.49 -4.83 5.24
C ARG A 33 -5.76 -6.32 5.49
N ARG A 34 -5.95 -6.74 6.75
CA ARG A 34 -6.36 -8.11 7.10
C ARG A 34 -7.79 -8.47 6.65
N GLY A 35 -8.64 -7.50 6.34
CA GLY A 35 -9.99 -7.72 5.82
C GLY A 35 -10.06 -8.06 4.33
N HIS A 36 -8.93 -8.41 3.73
CA HIS A 36 -8.73 -8.58 2.28
C HIS A 36 -8.91 -7.27 1.49
N ILE A 37 -8.32 -7.24 0.30
CA ILE A 37 -8.37 -6.09 -0.59
C ILE A 37 -8.80 -6.60 -1.96
N TYR A 38 -9.81 -5.97 -2.53
CA TYR A 38 -10.20 -6.18 -3.92
C TYR A 38 -9.79 -4.96 -4.75
N ILE A 39 -8.95 -5.18 -5.76
CA ILE A 39 -8.42 -4.12 -6.63
C ILE A 39 -9.07 -4.25 -8.00
N ILE A 40 -9.83 -3.24 -8.42
CA ILE A 40 -10.50 -3.20 -9.72
C ILE A 40 -9.95 -2.04 -10.54
N GLY A 41 -9.73 -2.27 -11.84
CA GLY A 41 -9.32 -1.23 -12.78
C GLY A 41 -9.06 -1.79 -14.17
N LYS A 42 -9.18 -0.95 -15.20
CA LYS A 42 -8.82 -1.32 -16.59
C LYS A 42 -7.32 -1.62 -16.72
N THR A 43 -6.89 -2.24 -17.81
CA THR A 43 -5.46 -2.40 -18.12
C THR A 43 -4.77 -1.03 -18.15
N GLY A 44 -3.53 -0.96 -17.64
CA GLY A 44 -2.74 0.27 -17.61
C GLY A 44 -3.09 1.26 -16.49
N THR A 45 -4.05 0.97 -15.60
CA THR A 45 -4.41 1.88 -14.49
C THR A 45 -3.53 1.73 -13.25
N GLY A 46 -2.41 0.98 -13.33
CA GLY A 46 -1.46 0.83 -12.22
C GLY A 46 -1.82 -0.20 -11.15
N LYS A 47 -2.66 -1.20 -11.46
CA LYS A 47 -2.98 -2.29 -10.51
C LYS A 47 -1.75 -3.06 -10.05
N SER A 48 -0.92 -3.50 -11.01
CA SER A 48 0.33 -4.23 -10.76
C SER A 48 1.31 -3.36 -9.95
N THR A 49 1.39 -2.07 -10.28
CA THR A 49 2.16 -1.07 -9.50
C THR A 49 1.67 -0.92 -8.07
N LEU A 50 0.35 -0.93 -7.83
CA LEU A 50 -0.23 -0.88 -6.49
C LEU A 50 0.17 -2.11 -5.67
N ILE A 51 0.10 -3.31 -6.26
CA ILE A 51 0.51 -4.57 -5.62
C ILE A 51 2.01 -4.55 -5.30
N ALA A 52 2.85 -4.17 -6.26
CA ALA A 52 4.30 -4.08 -6.09
C ALA A 52 4.69 -3.14 -4.94
N ASN A 53 4.07 -1.96 -4.84
CA ASN A 53 4.35 -1.03 -3.74
C ASN A 53 3.99 -1.61 -2.37
N MET A 54 2.88 -2.35 -2.26
CA MET A 54 2.53 -3.04 -1.02
C MET A 54 3.52 -4.16 -0.69
N ALA A 55 3.97 -4.93 -1.68
CA ALA A 55 4.97 -5.98 -1.49
C ALA A 55 6.34 -5.41 -1.05
N ILE A 56 6.78 -4.31 -1.68
CA ILE A 56 7.99 -3.58 -1.26
C ILE A 56 7.87 -3.12 0.20
N SER A 57 6.70 -2.62 0.60
CA SER A 57 6.45 -2.24 1.99
C SER A 57 6.54 -3.43 2.95
N ASP A 58 6.05 -4.61 2.56
CA ASP A 58 6.14 -5.80 3.40
C ASP A 58 7.58 -6.27 3.56
N ILE A 59 8.32 -6.36 2.44
CA ILE A 59 9.75 -6.72 2.44
C ILE A 59 10.55 -5.75 3.32
N SER A 60 10.33 -4.45 3.15
CA SER A 60 11.03 -3.41 3.93
C SER A 60 10.76 -3.49 5.43
N ASN A 61 9.59 -4.01 5.82
CA ASN A 61 9.20 -4.22 7.21
C ASN A 61 9.55 -5.62 7.74
N GLY A 62 10.17 -6.49 6.93
CA GLY A 62 10.48 -7.88 7.29
C GLY A 62 9.25 -8.80 7.36
N ASN A 63 8.12 -8.40 6.77
CA ASN A 63 6.93 -9.24 6.68
C ASN A 63 7.09 -10.29 5.58
N GLY A 64 6.75 -11.54 5.88
CA GLY A 64 6.62 -12.57 4.85
C GLY A 64 5.47 -12.26 3.88
N LEU A 65 5.67 -12.58 2.60
CA LEU A 65 4.64 -12.45 1.56
C LEU A 65 4.76 -13.59 0.55
N ALA A 66 3.66 -13.84 -0.18
CA ALA A 66 3.65 -14.65 -1.38
C ALA A 66 2.95 -13.86 -2.49
N LEU A 67 3.56 -13.84 -3.67
CA LEU A 67 2.99 -13.24 -4.87
C LEU A 67 2.67 -14.37 -5.86
N ILE A 68 1.43 -14.41 -6.33
CA ILE A 68 0.99 -15.32 -7.38
C ILE A 68 0.57 -14.44 -8.55
N ASP A 69 1.38 -14.44 -9.60
CA ASP A 69 1.12 -13.69 -10.82
C ASP A 69 1.07 -14.67 -12.02
N PRO A 70 -0.13 -15.03 -12.51
CA PRO A 70 -0.28 -15.92 -13.65
C PRO A 70 -0.01 -15.23 -15.00
N HIS A 71 0.11 -13.90 -15.03
CA HIS A 71 0.27 -13.11 -16.25
C HIS A 71 1.70 -12.56 -16.43
N GLY A 72 2.45 -12.45 -15.33
CA GLY A 72 3.86 -11.99 -15.34
C GLY A 72 4.01 -10.49 -15.54
N ASP A 73 3.00 -9.70 -15.14
CA ASP A 73 2.94 -8.25 -15.29
C ASP A 73 3.25 -7.48 -13.99
N ILE A 74 3.56 -8.18 -12.89
CA ILE A 74 3.93 -7.63 -11.58
C ILE A 74 5.44 -7.64 -11.37
#